data_AF-A0A1W9VMV0-F1
#
_entry.id   AF-A0A1W9VMV0-F1
#
_cell.length_a   1.000
_cell.length_b   1.000
_cell.length_c   1.000
_cell.angle_alpha   90.00
_cell.angle_beta   90.00
_cell.angle_gamma   90.00
#
_symmetry.space_group_name_H-M   'P 1'
#
loop_
_entity.id
_entity.type
_entity.pdbx_description
1 polymer ?
#
loop_
_entity_poly.entity_id
_entity_poly.type
_entity_poly.pdbx_seq_one_letter_code
_entity_poly.pdbx_strand_id
1 'polypeptide(L)'
;MNRPKNLANYTFIKQTQMLGTGHAVKIAQPRITDDYFIVIFSDCIYPPQMFNQMIEQFNKNPQPILACHQVPKEEVYKYGIVSTNDQNQVQDFVEKPTVEEAP
;
A
#
# COMPACT_ATOMS: atom_id res chain seq x y z
N MET A 1 24.05 -20.06 1.25
CA MET A 1 22.92 -19.13 1.03
C MET A 1 23.48 -17.89 0.35
N ASN A 2 23.38 -17.80 -0.99
CA ASN A 2 23.97 -16.71 -1.75
C ASN A 2 23.17 -15.43 -1.52
N ARG A 3 23.73 -14.45 -0.79
CA ARG A 3 23.18 -13.08 -0.75
C ARG A 3 23.45 -12.42 -2.10
N PRO A 4 22.43 -12.11 -2.90
CA PRO A 4 22.64 -11.41 -4.16
C PRO A 4 22.99 -9.95 -3.85
N LYS A 5 24.27 -9.58 -4.04
CA LYS A 5 24.77 -8.24 -3.67
C LYS A 5 24.36 -7.11 -4.62
N ASN A 6 23.71 -7.42 -5.75
CA ASN A 6 23.49 -6.47 -6.86
C ASN A 6 22.05 -6.46 -7.44
N LEU A 7 21.01 -6.74 -6.65
CA LEU A 7 19.63 -6.78 -7.19
C LEU A 7 18.97 -5.40 -7.30
N ALA A 8 19.35 -4.45 -6.45
CA ALA A 8 18.73 -3.12 -6.42
C ALA A 8 19.68 -2.09 -5.81
N ASN A 9 19.41 -0.82 -6.09
CA ASN A 9 20.00 0.31 -5.39
C ASN A 9 19.18 0.61 -4.14
N TYR A 10 19.85 0.81 -2.99
CA TYR A 10 19.19 1.10 -1.73
C TYR A 10 19.58 2.48 -1.22
N THR A 11 18.60 3.26 -0.78
CA THR A 11 18.79 4.55 -0.12
C THR A 11 18.06 4.53 1.21
N PHE A 12 18.71 5.05 2.24
CA PHE A 12 18.14 5.16 3.58
C PHE A 12 17.96 6.63 3.93
N ILE A 13 16.80 6.97 4.49
CA ILE A 13 16.47 8.31 4.97
C ILE A 13 15.89 8.18 6.37
N LYS A 14 16.38 9.01 7.29
CA LYS A 14 15.93 8.98 8.67
C LYS A 14 14.69 9.86 8.84
N GLN A 15 13.61 9.27 9.31
CA GLN A 15 12.48 10.02 9.87
C GLN A 15 12.83 10.49 11.28
N THR A 16 13.04 11.80 11.46
CA THR A 16 13.49 12.39 12.74
C THR A 16 12.37 12.54 13.77
N GLN A 17 11.11 12.58 13.34
CA GLN A 17 9.92 12.69 14.19
C GLN A 17 8.85 11.66 13.79
N MET A 18 8.22 11.01 14.77
CA MET A 18 7.17 9.99 14.56
C MET A 18 5.81 10.61 14.22
N LEU A 19 5.70 11.23 13.04
CA LEU A 19 4.48 11.85 12.53
C LEU A 19 3.66 10.94 11.59
N GLY A 20 3.87 9.62 11.68
CA GLY A 20 3.15 8.61 10.90
C GLY A 20 3.69 8.35 9.49
N THR A 21 3.02 7.44 8.78
CA THR A 21 3.42 6.91 7.46
C THR A 21 3.42 7.98 6.37
N GLY A 22 2.42 8.86 6.34
CA GLY A 22 2.36 9.94 5.35
C GLY A 22 3.57 10.87 5.43
N HIS A 23 4.04 11.16 6.65
CA HIS A 23 5.26 11.93 6.86
C HIS A 23 6.52 11.16 6.39
N ALA A 24 6.58 9.85 6.62
CA ALA A 24 7.67 9.00 6.13
C ALA A 24 7.77 9.04 4.59
N VAL A 25 6.64 8.89 3.89
CA VAL A 25 6.57 8.99 2.43
C VAL A 25 6.97 10.39 1.95
N LYS A 26 6.50 11.44 2.62
CA LYS A 26 6.86 12.83 2.28
C LYS A 26 8.36 13.12 2.44
N ILE A 27 9.01 12.56 3.46
CA ILE A 27 10.47 12.65 3.63
C ILE A 27 11.20 11.95 2.48
N ALA A 28 10.65 10.84 1.97
CA ALA A 28 11.25 10.09 0.86
C ALA A 28 11.07 10.75 -0.51
N GLN A 29 10.03 11.59 -0.68
CA GLN A 29 9.67 12.24 -1.94
C GLN A 29 10.85 12.83 -2.74
N PRO A 30 11.82 13.58 -2.17
CA PRO A 30 12.91 14.16 -2.94
C PRO A 30 13.91 13.15 -3.53
N ARG A 31 13.82 11.86 -3.15
CA ARG A 31 14.66 10.77 -3.67
C ARG A 31 13.93 9.90 -4.70
N ILE A 32 12.62 10.09 -4.88
CA ILE A 32 11.83 9.38 -5.88
C ILE A 32 11.93 10.17 -7.18
N THR A 33 12.59 9.60 -8.19
CA THR A 33 12.79 10.25 -9.50
C THR A 33 11.78 9.78 -10.55
N ASP A 34 11.13 8.65 -10.31
CA ASP A 34 10.12 8.08 -11.20
C ASP A 34 8.76 8.76 -11.00
N ASP A 35 7.91 8.73 -12.04
CA ASP A 35 6.57 9.35 -12.02
C ASP A 35 5.60 8.64 -11.07
N TYR A 36 5.90 7.40 -10.68
CA TYR A 36 5.09 6.56 -9.80
C TYR A 36 5.99 5.70 -8.91
N PHE A 37 5.47 5.30 -7.76
CA PHE A 37 6.17 4.49 -6.78
C PHE A 37 5.21 3.54 -6.05
N ILE A 38 5.78 2.52 -5.41
CA ILE A 38 5.03 1.58 -4.56
C ILE A 38 5.45 1.82 -3.11
N VAL A 39 4.47 1.86 -2.21
CA VAL A 39 4.68 1.84 -0.76
C VAL A 39 4.46 0.41 -0.27
N ILE A 40 5.43 -0.14 0.46
CA ILE A 40 5.37 -1.50 1.01
C ILE A 40 5.61 -1.42 2.52
N PHE A 41 4.74 -2.04 3.31
CA PHE A 41 4.93 -2.12 4.77
C PHE A 41 5.75 -3.36 5.12
N SER A 42 6.84 -3.18 5.86
CA SER A 42 7.83 -4.23 6.12
C SER A 42 7.38 -5.30 7.13
N ASP A 43 6.26 -5.08 7.80
CA ASP A 43 5.65 -5.98 8.78
C ASP A 43 4.72 -7.03 8.14
N CYS A 44 4.46 -6.92 6.84
CA CYS A 44 3.59 -7.82 6.08
C CYS A 44 4.37 -8.69 5.09
N ILE A 45 3.87 -9.90 4.82
CA ILE A 45 4.37 -10.77 3.75
C ILE A 45 3.38 -10.71 2.59
N TYR A 46 3.88 -10.34 1.41
CA TYR A 46 3.06 -10.17 0.22
C TYR A 46 3.33 -11.27 -0.82
N PRO A 47 2.30 -11.83 -1.46
CA PRO A 47 2.49 -12.73 -2.59
C PRO A 47 3.07 -11.96 -3.78
N PRO A 48 4.16 -12.43 -4.42
CA PRO A 48 4.80 -11.72 -5.53
C PRO A 48 3.86 -11.36 -6.69
N GLN A 49 2.86 -12.21 -6.94
CA GLN A 49 1.88 -12.04 -8.02
C GLN A 49 1.04 -10.77 -7.87
N MET A 50 0.82 -10.29 -6.63
CA MET A 50 0.08 -9.06 -6.34
C MET A 50 0.74 -7.84 -6.99
N PHE A 51 2.07 -7.74 -6.92
CA PHE A 51 2.79 -6.61 -7.50
C PHE A 51 2.66 -6.57 -9.03
N ASN A 52 2.74 -7.73 -9.69
CA ASN A 52 2.53 -7.81 -11.14
C ASN A 52 1.11 -7.35 -11.52
N GLN A 53 0.10 -7.80 -10.77
CA GLN A 53 -1.29 -7.37 -11.00
C GLN A 53 -1.47 -5.86 -10.80
N MET A 54 -0.90 -5.29 -9.74
CA MET A 54 -0.95 -3.84 -9.50
C MET A 54 -0.31 -3.06 -10.66
N ILE A 55 0.88 -3.48 -11.11
CA ILE A 55 1.58 -2.84 -12.22
C ILE A 55 0.78 -2.96 -13.53
N GLU A 56 0.21 -4.13 -13.83
CA GLU A 56 -0.62 -4.34 -15.01
C GLU A 56 -1.88 -3.45 -15.01
N GLN A 57 -2.54 -3.31 -13.86
CA GLN A 57 -3.71 -2.43 -13.72
C GLN A 57 -3.32 -0.96 -13.90
N PHE A 58 -2.20 -0.54 -13.28
CA PHE A 58 -1.69 0.82 -13.39
C PHE A 58 -1.36 1.18 -14.85
N ASN A 59 -0.72 0.27 -15.58
CA ASN A 59 -0.38 0.47 -16.98
C ASN A 59 -1.60 0.59 -17.90
N LYS A 60 -2.72 -0.07 -17.57
CA LYS A 60 -3.98 0.04 -18.33
C LYS A 60 -4.72 1.34 -18.06
N ASN A 61 -4.74 1.75 -16.80
CA ASN A 61 -5.39 2.98 -16.35
C ASN A 61 -4.59 3.59 -15.19
N PRO A 62 -3.70 4.57 -15.46
CA PRO A 62 -2.83 5.15 -14.45
C PRO A 62 -3.58 5.93 -13.36
N GLN A 63 -4.03 5.21 -12.34
CA GLN A 63 -4.69 5.72 -11.15
C GLN A 63 -4.03 5.15 -9.90
N PRO A 64 -4.12 5.80 -8.73
CA PRO A 64 -3.65 5.22 -7.47
C PRO A 64 -4.31 3.86 -7.21
N ILE A 65 -3.50 2.86 -6.86
CA ILE A 65 -3.96 1.51 -6.57
C ILE A 65 -3.72 1.19 -5.11
N LEU A 66 -4.77 0.69 -4.44
CA LEU A 66 -4.69 0.11 -3.11
C LEU A 66 -4.73 -1.41 -3.23
N ALA A 67 -3.77 -2.08 -2.59
CA ALA A 67 -3.82 -3.53 -2.43
C ALA A 67 -4.76 -3.87 -1.27
N CYS A 68 -5.80 -4.64 -1.56
CA CYS A 68 -6.80 -5.06 -0.58
C CYS A 68 -6.84 -6.58 -0.48
N HIS A 69 -7.25 -7.08 0.70
CA HIS A 69 -7.56 -8.48 0.92
C HIS A 69 -8.91 -8.56 1.66
N GLN A 70 -9.66 -9.63 1.41
CA GLN A 70 -10.90 -9.85 2.16
C GLN A 70 -10.56 -10.29 3.58
N VAL A 71 -11.31 -9.77 4.54
CA VAL A 71 -11.22 -10.12 5.96
C VAL A 71 -12.60 -10.57 6.47
N PRO A 72 -12.68 -11.43 7.50
CA PRO A 72 -13.95 -11.75 8.14
C PRO A 72 -14.61 -10.48 8.68
N LYS A 73 -15.95 -10.44 8.63
CA LYS A 73 -16.73 -9.25 9.01
C LYS A 73 -16.49 -8.86 10.47
N GLU A 74 -16.31 -9.83 11.35
CA GLU A 74 -16.00 -9.65 12.76
C GLU A 74 -14.61 -9.06 13.01
N GLU A 75 -13.71 -9.03 12.03
CA GLU A 75 -12.34 -8.53 12.17
C GLU A 75 -12.11 -7.14 11.60
N VAL A 76 -13.15 -6.50 11.04
CA VAL A 76 -13.05 -5.20 10.35
C VAL A 76 -12.44 -4.09 11.22
N TYR A 77 -12.66 -4.13 12.53
CA TYR A 77 -12.14 -3.17 13.51
C TYR A 77 -10.60 -3.14 13.62
N LYS A 78 -9.91 -4.11 13.01
CA LYS A 78 -8.44 -4.19 13.00
C LYS A 78 -7.81 -3.41 11.84
N TYR A 79 -8.59 -3.05 10.80
CA TYR A 79 -8.07 -2.60 9.51
C TYR A 79 -8.76 -1.32 9.02
N GLY A 80 -8.15 -0.67 8.03
CA GLY A 80 -8.88 0.25 7.16
C GLY A 80 -9.71 -0.53 6.14
N ILE A 81 -11.01 -0.26 6.09
CA ILE A 81 -11.95 -0.96 5.23
C ILE A 81 -12.36 -0.03 4.10
N VAL A 82 -12.33 -0.56 2.88
CA VAL A 82 -12.78 0.13 1.67
C VAL A 82 -14.07 -0.47 1.15
N SER A 83 -14.98 0.37 0.67
CA SER A 83 -16.06 -0.06 -0.22
C SER A 83 -15.65 0.16 -1.66
N THR A 84 -16.10 -0.71 -2.55
CA THR A 84 -15.79 -0.62 -3.99
C THR A 84 -17.06 -0.80 -4.82
N ASN A 85 -17.07 -0.21 -6.01
CA ASN A 85 -18.10 -0.49 -7.01
C ASN A 85 -17.77 -1.75 -7.84
N ASP A 86 -18.64 -2.12 -8.78
CA ASP A 86 -18.45 -3.29 -9.66
C ASP A 86 -17.18 -3.23 -10.54
N GLN A 87 -16.54 -2.04 -10.63
CA GLN A 87 -15.28 -1.82 -11.34
C GLN A 87 -14.06 -1.81 -10.41
N ASN A 88 -14.22 -2.20 -9.14
CA ASN A 88 -13.20 -2.16 -8.09
C ASN A 88 -12.65 -0.76 -7.78
N GLN A 89 -13.41 0.29 -8.08
CA GLN A 89 -13.03 1.65 -7.71
C GLN A 89 -13.48 1.92 -6.27
N VAL A 90 -12.54 2.38 -5.44
CA VAL A 90 -12.80 2.75 -4.04
C VAL A 90 -13.83 3.88 -3.99
N GLN A 91 -14.93 3.67 -3.27
CA GLN A 91 -15.99 4.65 -3.06
C GLN A 91 -15.89 5.30 -1.68
N ASP A 92 -15.51 4.53 -0.67
CA ASP A 92 -15.34 4.99 0.70
C ASP A 92 -14.20 4.25 1.40
N PHE A 93 -13.67 4.87 2.46
CA PHE A 93 -12.63 4.31 3.31
C PHE A 93 -12.86 4.72 4.77
N VAL A 94 -12.96 3.73 5.66
CA VAL A 94 -13.08 3.96 7.10
C VAL A 94 -11.97 3.22 7.83
N GLU A 95 -11.22 3.94 8.66
CA GLU A 95 -10.14 3.36 9.49
C GLU A 95 -10.73 2.74 10.75
N LYS A 96 -10.55 1.41 10.92
CA LYS A 96 -10.96 0.63 12.10
C LYS A 96 -12.43 0.83 12.48
N PRO A 97 -13.37 0.61 11.53
CA PRO A 97 -14.78 0.79 11.81
C PRO A 97 -15.30 -0.27 12.79
N THR A 98 -16.44 0.02 13.43
CA THR A 98 -17.28 -1.04 13.99
C THR A 98 -17.87 -1.91 12.87
N VAL A 99 -18.45 -3.06 13.22
CA VAL A 99 -19.09 -3.96 12.25
C VAL A 99 -20.26 -3.28 11.54
N GLU A 100 -20.91 -2.35 12.22
CA GLU A 100 -22.05 -1.57 11.74
C GLU A 100 -21.63 -0.36 10.89
N GLU A 101 -20.45 0.21 11.15
CA GLU A 101 -19.91 1.37 10.43
C GLU A 101 -19.03 0.98 9.23
N ALA A 102 -18.68 -0.30 9.09
CA ALA A 102 -17.87 -0.77 7.98
C ALA A 102 -18.60 -0.54 6.64
N PRO A 103 -17.97 0.16 5.68
CA PRO A 103 -18.60 0.52 4.41
C PRO A 103 -18.68 -0.66 3.43
#